data_AF-A0A9Q0TVT4-F1
#
_entry.id   AF-A0A9Q0TVT4-F1
#
_cell.length_a   1.000
_cell.length_b   1.000
_cell.length_c   1.000
_cell.angle_alpha   90.00
_cell.angle_beta   90.00
_cell.angle_gamma   90.00
#
_symmetry.space_group_name_H-M   'P 1'
#
loop_
_entity.id
_entity.type
_entity.pdbx_description
1 polymer ?
#
loop_
_entity_poly.entity_id
_entity_poly.type
_entity_poly.pdbx_seq_one_letter_code
_entity_poly.pdbx_strand_id
1 'polypeptide(L)'
;MRRWLEKSWVCFLQWIPFLQYMHFARLVGSLNVNQTNKDKFDIIVYDGVSTDETLRVIGAASKARLYLKYLRNLAEKTDLGRLAGPSLLRLVDESLSLNGSKYNSNRKMSPEIWDSLERMLMRGSSAFYEPSRFGCYLVMDPNIPTSVNSALRYWGCTLQAGAQVSGAVGISSPSFNEESLEGVKKNFLPLPFAFIPHLSISYPPEWNSVMLNAVSHDARTLFSLPASLSNSMTPPVKFDAAEKSVTLFMPGFDKSEIKLYQYRGGSELLVEAGDQRRVICLPTKIQGKVGGAKFFDRSLVITMR
;
A
#
# COMPACT_ATOMS: atom_id res chain seq x y z
N MET A 1 4.02 2.92 -35.42
CA MET A 1 4.24 3.94 -34.36
C MET A 1 2.95 4.62 -33.89
N ARG A 2 2.09 5.19 -34.77
CA ARG A 2 0.82 5.83 -34.35
C ARG A 2 -0.15 4.91 -33.58
N ARG A 3 -0.36 3.66 -34.03
CA ARG A 3 -1.18 2.66 -33.30
C ARG A 3 -0.62 2.23 -31.92
N TRP A 4 0.68 2.42 -31.67
CA TRP A 4 1.32 2.08 -30.38
C TRP A 4 1.20 3.24 -29.38
N LEU A 5 1.25 4.47 -29.89
CA LEU A 5 0.95 5.69 -29.14
C LEU A 5 -0.54 5.79 -28.81
N GLU A 6 -1.46 5.54 -29.75
CA GLU A 6 -2.91 5.56 -29.45
C GLU A 6 -3.32 4.51 -28.40
N LYS A 7 -2.81 3.28 -28.48
CA LYS A 7 -3.09 2.26 -27.44
C LYS A 7 -2.44 2.59 -26.09
N SER A 8 -1.26 3.22 -26.08
CA SER A 8 -0.62 3.65 -24.83
C SER A 8 -1.35 4.83 -24.19
N TRP A 9 -1.82 5.80 -24.98
CA TRP A 9 -2.52 7.00 -24.51
C TRP A 9 -3.96 6.72 -24.08
N VAL A 10 -4.70 5.87 -24.81
CA VAL A 10 -6.05 5.44 -24.41
C VAL A 10 -6.00 4.63 -23.11
N CYS A 11 -4.96 3.81 -22.91
CA CYS A 11 -4.72 3.15 -21.62
C CYS A 11 -4.19 4.11 -20.53
N PHE A 12 -3.58 5.25 -20.86
CA PHE A 12 -3.02 6.19 -19.88
C PHE A 12 -4.10 7.10 -19.26
N LEU A 13 -5.09 7.50 -20.05
CA LEU A 13 -6.19 8.37 -19.61
C LEU A 13 -7.34 7.62 -18.91
N GLN A 14 -7.46 6.31 -19.11
CA GLN A 14 -8.55 5.50 -18.53
C GLN A 14 -8.25 5.00 -17.10
N TRP A 15 -7.12 5.39 -16.50
CA TRP A 15 -6.56 4.72 -15.31
C TRP A 15 -6.37 5.57 -14.05
N ILE A 16 -6.90 6.80 -14.05
CA ILE A 16 -7.11 7.55 -12.80
C ILE A 16 -8.61 7.84 -12.75
N PRO A 17 -9.40 7.13 -11.93
CA PRO A 17 -10.69 7.67 -11.57
C PRO A 17 -10.41 9.04 -10.96
N PHE A 18 -10.89 10.10 -11.60
CA PHE A 18 -10.67 11.48 -11.18
C PHE A 18 -11.05 11.68 -9.69
N LEU A 19 -11.99 10.88 -9.20
CA LEU A 19 -12.37 10.73 -7.78
C LEU A 19 -11.27 10.18 -6.86
N GLN A 20 -10.51 9.17 -7.31
CA GLN A 20 -9.41 8.58 -6.55
C GLN A 20 -8.23 9.55 -6.41
N TYR A 21 -8.01 10.38 -7.43
CA TYR A 21 -7.06 11.49 -7.37
C TYR A 21 -7.48 12.57 -6.39
N MET A 22 -8.76 12.97 -6.37
CA MET A 22 -9.26 13.96 -5.41
C MET A 22 -9.21 13.46 -3.95
N HIS A 23 -9.58 12.21 -3.68
CA HIS A 23 -9.44 11.63 -2.33
C HIS A 23 -7.98 11.49 -1.91
N PHE A 24 -7.09 11.06 -2.83
CA PHE A 24 -5.65 11.02 -2.57
C PHE A 24 -5.07 12.42 -2.34
N ALA A 25 -5.42 13.42 -3.16
CA ALA A 25 -4.99 14.80 -2.99
C ALA A 25 -5.52 15.42 -1.70
N ARG A 26 -6.72 15.04 -1.25
CA ARG A 26 -7.30 15.46 0.03
C ARG A 26 -6.63 14.76 1.22
N LEU A 27 -6.31 13.46 1.11
CA LEU A 27 -5.63 12.70 2.16
C LEU A 27 -4.16 13.08 2.27
N VAL A 28 -3.43 13.17 1.15
CA VAL A 28 -2.06 13.68 1.11
C VAL A 28 -2.03 15.15 1.49
N GLY A 29 -3.01 15.95 1.06
CA GLY A 29 -3.19 17.32 1.52
C GLY A 29 -3.35 17.39 3.03
N SER A 30 -4.20 16.57 3.64
CA SER A 30 -4.37 16.48 5.10
C SER A 30 -3.11 15.99 5.82
N LEU A 31 -2.43 14.96 5.29
CA LEU A 31 -1.18 14.42 5.83
C LEU A 31 -0.01 15.41 5.69
N ASN A 32 -0.01 16.27 4.67
CA ASN A 32 1.02 17.27 4.41
C ASN A 32 0.73 18.59 5.15
N VAL A 33 -0.54 18.99 5.29
CA VAL A 33 -1.02 20.10 6.15
C VAL A 33 -0.76 19.78 7.63
N ASN A 34 -0.78 18.51 8.02
CA ASN A 34 -0.42 18.12 9.39
C ASN A 34 1.09 18.09 9.65
N GLN A 35 1.97 18.20 8.64
CA GLN A 35 3.41 18.36 8.91
C GLN A 35 3.79 19.76 9.38
N THR A 36 3.00 20.79 9.05
CA THR A 36 3.10 22.09 9.72
C THR A 36 2.62 22.04 11.19
N ASN A 37 1.94 20.97 11.60
CA ASN A 37 1.50 20.68 12.97
C ASN A 37 2.20 19.44 13.57
N LYS A 38 3.39 19.06 13.07
CA LYS A 38 4.19 17.95 13.62
C LYS A 38 4.46 18.09 15.12
N ASP A 39 4.36 19.30 15.66
CA ASP A 39 4.55 19.60 17.07
C ASP A 39 3.31 19.32 17.94
N LYS A 40 2.18 18.83 17.38
CA LYS A 40 0.91 18.72 18.12
C LYS A 40 0.40 17.30 18.38
N PHE A 41 0.83 16.30 17.61
CA PHE A 41 0.35 14.93 17.74
C PHE A 41 1.44 13.89 17.43
N ASP A 42 1.62 12.93 18.34
CA ASP A 42 2.55 11.82 18.17
C ASP A 42 1.94 10.66 17.36
N ILE A 43 0.63 10.40 17.53
CA ILE A 43 -0.09 9.28 16.89
C ILE A 43 -1.42 9.80 16.33
N ILE A 44 -1.73 9.40 15.08
CA ILE A 44 -3.01 9.67 14.43
C ILE A 44 -3.71 8.34 14.18
N VAL A 45 -4.86 8.13 14.82
CA VAL A 45 -5.72 6.96 14.56
C VAL A 45 -6.73 7.34 13.49
N TYR A 46 -6.73 6.59 12.39
CA TYR A 46 -7.68 6.75 11.29
C TYR A 46 -8.65 5.57 11.29
N ASP A 47 -9.92 5.87 11.59
CA ASP A 47 -11.03 4.93 11.41
C ASP A 47 -11.80 5.34 10.14
N GLY A 48 -11.79 4.49 9.14
CA GLY A 48 -12.29 4.77 7.79
C GLY A 48 -13.58 4.01 7.50
N VAL A 49 -14.48 4.64 6.74
CA VAL A 49 -15.78 4.04 6.37
C VAL A 49 -15.63 2.90 5.34
N SER A 50 -14.61 2.96 4.49
CA SER A 50 -14.38 1.97 3.43
C SER A 50 -12.91 1.52 3.38
N THR A 51 -12.69 0.23 3.64
CA THR A 51 -11.37 -0.41 3.55
C THR A 51 -10.83 -0.38 2.13
N ASP A 52 -11.66 -0.64 1.13
CA ASP A 52 -11.27 -0.67 -0.29
C ASP A 52 -10.83 0.71 -0.79
N GLU A 53 -11.53 1.77 -0.39
CA GLU A 53 -11.12 3.14 -0.72
C GLU A 53 -9.79 3.51 -0.06
N THR A 54 -9.61 3.13 1.20
CA THR A 54 -8.37 3.36 1.94
C THR A 54 -7.19 2.66 1.25
N LEU A 55 -7.35 1.40 0.84
CA LEU A 55 -6.35 0.64 0.09
C LEU A 55 -6.04 1.26 -1.27
N ARG A 56 -7.06 1.74 -1.97
CA ARG A 56 -6.92 2.46 -3.24
C ARG A 56 -6.13 3.75 -3.09
N VAL A 57 -6.29 4.48 -1.99
CA VAL A 57 -5.52 5.70 -1.70
C VAL A 57 -4.06 5.37 -1.39
N ILE A 58 -3.80 4.35 -0.58
CA ILE A 58 -2.44 3.84 -0.29
C ILE A 58 -1.74 3.45 -1.60
N GLY A 59 -2.39 2.63 -2.44
CA GLY A 59 -1.86 2.20 -3.72
C GLY A 59 -1.71 3.32 -4.75
N ALA A 60 -2.53 4.37 -4.66
CA ALA A 60 -2.42 5.53 -5.56
C ALA A 60 -1.10 6.29 -5.35
N ALA A 61 -0.57 6.34 -4.12
CA ALA A 61 0.68 7.04 -3.82
C ALA A 61 1.87 6.52 -4.63
N SER A 62 2.03 5.19 -4.66
CA SER A 62 3.10 4.52 -5.37
C SER A 62 2.90 4.57 -6.89
N LYS A 63 1.66 4.39 -7.35
CA LYS A 63 1.28 4.49 -8.78
C LYS A 63 1.52 5.89 -9.33
N ALA A 64 1.11 6.94 -8.61
CA ALA A 64 1.32 8.33 -9.02
C ALA A 64 2.81 8.65 -9.19
N ARG A 65 3.67 8.18 -8.27
CA ARG A 65 5.13 8.33 -8.39
C ARG A 65 5.67 7.64 -9.64
N LEU A 66 5.19 6.43 -9.93
CA LEU A 66 5.59 5.68 -11.12
C LEU A 66 5.17 6.40 -12.41
N TYR A 67 3.93 6.89 -12.47
CA TYR A 67 3.44 7.66 -13.61
C TYR A 67 4.22 8.96 -13.81
N LEU A 68 4.56 9.67 -12.73
CA LEU A 68 5.38 10.87 -12.81
C LEU A 68 6.76 10.56 -13.44
N LYS A 69 7.40 9.47 -13.01
CA LYS A 69 8.67 9.00 -13.60
C LYS A 69 8.54 8.71 -15.10
N TYR A 70 7.42 8.11 -15.52
CA TYR A 70 7.19 7.79 -16.93
C TYR A 70 6.90 9.04 -17.75
N LEU A 71 6.11 9.97 -17.21
CA LEU A 71 5.85 11.26 -17.84
C LEU A 71 7.14 12.08 -17.99
N ARG A 72 8.00 12.12 -16.96
CA ARG A 72 9.31 12.78 -17.03
C ARG A 72 10.19 12.19 -18.13
N ASN A 73 10.32 10.85 -18.15
CA ASN A 73 11.08 10.16 -19.19
C ASN A 73 10.54 10.43 -20.61
N LEU A 74 9.22 10.52 -20.79
CA LEU A 74 8.62 10.85 -22.08
C LEU A 74 8.85 12.32 -22.44
N ALA A 75 8.73 13.23 -21.47
CA ALA A 75 8.98 14.65 -21.65
C ALA A 75 10.43 14.93 -22.08
N GLU A 76 11.40 14.24 -21.47
CA GLU A 76 12.82 14.39 -21.79
C GLU A 76 13.23 13.72 -23.11
N LYS A 77 12.59 12.59 -23.48
CA LYS A 77 12.97 11.81 -24.68
C LYS A 77 12.16 12.13 -25.94
N THR A 78 11.13 12.96 -25.87
CA THR A 78 10.27 13.29 -27.02
C THR A 78 10.19 14.79 -27.28
N ASP A 79 10.26 15.19 -28.54
CA ASP A 79 10.17 16.61 -28.93
C ASP A 79 8.81 17.23 -28.54
N LEU A 80 7.73 16.47 -28.68
CA LEU A 80 6.40 16.90 -28.26
C LEU A 80 6.30 17.05 -26.74
N GLY A 81 6.92 16.15 -25.98
CA GLY A 81 6.96 16.20 -24.53
C GLY A 81 7.79 17.37 -24.00
N ARG A 82 8.86 17.76 -24.70
CA ARG A 82 9.63 18.96 -24.41
C ARG A 82 8.84 20.25 -24.65
N LEU A 83 7.93 20.25 -25.62
CA LEU A 83 7.07 21.40 -25.95
C LEU A 83 5.84 21.51 -25.04
N ALA A 84 5.15 20.38 -24.76
CA ALA A 84 3.88 20.37 -24.03
C ALA A 84 4.01 20.08 -22.53
N GLY A 85 5.15 19.52 -22.09
CA GLY A 85 5.41 19.14 -20.70
C GLY A 85 5.24 20.28 -19.69
N PRO A 86 5.79 21.49 -19.94
CA PRO A 86 5.63 22.62 -19.02
C PRO A 86 4.18 23.03 -18.76
N SER A 87 3.30 22.96 -19.77
CA SER A 87 1.89 23.32 -19.63
C SER A 87 1.10 22.30 -18.81
N LEU A 88 1.35 21.00 -19.02
CA LEU A 88 0.71 19.93 -18.24
C LEU A 88 1.14 19.98 -16.76
N LEU A 89 2.41 20.28 -16.51
CA LEU A 89 2.92 20.42 -15.14
C LEU A 89 2.26 21.57 -14.38
N ARG A 90 2.01 22.71 -15.04
CA ARG A 90 1.33 23.85 -14.41
C ARG A 90 -0.08 23.48 -13.97
N LEU A 91 -0.84 22.76 -14.80
CA LEU A 91 -2.18 22.29 -14.44
C LEU A 91 -2.15 21.35 -13.23
N VAL A 92 -1.18 20.43 -13.18
CA VAL A 92 -1.00 19.52 -12.06
C VAL A 92 -0.62 20.28 -10.78
N ASP A 93 0.34 21.20 -10.87
CA ASP A 93 0.78 22.03 -9.74
C ASP A 93 -0.37 22.91 -9.20
N GLU A 94 -1.13 23.58 -10.09
CA GLU A 94 -2.30 24.38 -9.73
C GLU A 94 -3.35 23.51 -9.00
N SER A 95 -3.63 22.31 -9.50
CA SER A 95 -4.60 21.40 -8.87
C SER A 95 -4.18 20.93 -7.47
N LEU A 96 -2.88 20.74 -7.23
CA LEU A 96 -2.34 20.31 -5.94
C LEU A 96 -2.19 21.48 -4.95
N SER A 97 -1.96 22.68 -5.47
CA SER A 97 -1.78 23.91 -4.67
C SER A 97 -3.09 24.47 -4.08
N LEU A 98 -4.24 24.01 -4.57
CA LEU A 98 -5.58 24.42 -4.10
C LEU A 98 -5.85 24.11 -2.61
N ASN A 99 -5.02 23.31 -1.94
CA ASN A 99 -5.27 22.85 -0.57
C ASN A 99 -4.37 23.48 0.52
N GLY A 100 -3.89 24.72 0.31
CA GLY A 100 -3.50 25.59 1.44
C GLY A 100 -2.02 25.97 1.58
N SER A 101 -1.18 25.79 0.56
CA SER A 101 0.15 26.38 0.58
C SER A 101 0.35 27.32 -0.59
N LYS A 102 0.22 28.63 -0.33
CA LYS A 102 0.66 29.70 -1.24
C LYS A 102 2.19 29.65 -1.37
N TYR A 103 2.70 28.66 -2.10
CA TYR A 103 4.04 28.77 -2.66
C TYR A 103 3.94 29.76 -3.82
N ASN A 104 4.75 30.80 -3.76
CA ASN A 104 4.83 31.89 -4.73
C ASN A 104 5.11 31.32 -6.14
N SER A 105 4.05 31.02 -6.90
CA SER A 105 4.07 30.27 -8.16
C SER A 105 4.58 31.09 -9.36
N ASN A 106 5.08 32.31 -9.11
CA ASN A 106 5.37 33.25 -10.18
C ASN A 106 6.76 33.06 -10.84
N ARG A 107 7.56 32.06 -10.43
CA ARG A 107 8.90 31.82 -11.00
C ARG A 107 9.50 30.45 -10.65
N LYS A 108 8.87 29.33 -11.03
CA LYS A 108 9.54 28.01 -11.01
C LYS A 108 9.64 27.48 -12.44
N MET A 109 10.84 27.13 -12.88
CA MET A 109 11.08 26.45 -14.16
C MET A 109 10.54 25.01 -14.09
N SER A 110 10.33 24.40 -15.27
CA SER A 110 9.83 23.02 -15.36
C SER A 110 10.63 21.98 -14.54
N PRO A 111 11.98 22.00 -14.44
CA PRO A 111 12.71 21.02 -13.62
C PRO A 111 12.40 21.13 -12.12
N GLU A 112 12.27 22.34 -11.57
CA GLU A 112 11.97 22.48 -10.14
C GLU A 112 10.56 21.98 -9.78
N ILE A 113 9.60 22.09 -10.70
CA ILE A 113 8.24 21.56 -10.52
C ILE A 113 8.29 20.03 -10.52
N TRP A 114 9.03 19.41 -11.45
CA TRP A 114 9.24 17.95 -11.47
C TRP A 114 9.83 17.46 -10.15
N ASP A 115 10.91 18.08 -9.68
CA ASP A 115 11.61 17.66 -8.46
C ASP A 115 10.76 17.90 -7.21
N SER A 116 9.94 18.95 -7.18
CA SER A 116 8.99 19.22 -6.10
C SER A 116 7.90 18.14 -6.02
N LEU A 117 7.28 17.80 -7.15
CA LEU A 117 6.27 16.74 -7.24
C LEU A 117 6.85 15.37 -6.90
N GLU A 118 8.05 15.08 -7.41
CA GLU A 118 8.76 13.83 -7.11
C GLU A 118 9.04 13.72 -5.62
N ARG A 119 9.53 14.80 -4.99
CA ARG A 119 9.78 14.84 -3.54
C ARG A 119 8.49 14.66 -2.74
N MET A 120 7.38 15.27 -3.14
CA MET A 120 6.08 15.12 -2.48
C MET A 120 5.57 13.68 -2.56
N LEU A 121 5.57 13.08 -3.76
CA LEU A 121 5.10 11.71 -3.98
C LEU A 121 6.05 10.68 -3.35
N MET A 122 7.35 10.93 -3.36
CA MET A 122 8.33 10.11 -2.65
C MET A 122 8.05 10.13 -1.14
N ARG A 123 7.83 11.30 -0.54
CA ARG A 123 7.46 11.42 0.89
C ARG A 123 6.15 10.69 1.19
N GLY A 124 5.11 10.88 0.38
CA GLY A 124 3.82 10.21 0.55
C GLY A 124 3.92 8.68 0.43
N SER A 125 4.58 8.18 -0.62
CA SER A 125 4.75 6.74 -0.82
C SER A 125 5.67 6.09 0.22
N SER A 126 6.75 6.75 0.63
CA SER A 126 7.64 6.24 1.69
C SER A 126 6.96 6.15 3.05
N ALA A 127 6.03 7.06 3.36
CA ALA A 127 5.31 7.06 4.63
C ALA A 127 4.49 5.78 4.83
N PHE A 128 3.87 5.24 3.76
CA PHE A 128 3.08 4.00 3.84
C PHE A 128 3.93 2.73 3.87
N TYR A 129 5.16 2.80 3.35
CA TYR A 129 6.06 1.66 3.31
C TYR A 129 6.82 1.45 4.63
N GLU A 130 7.03 2.53 5.38
CA GLU A 130 7.84 2.55 6.59
C GLU A 130 7.00 2.19 7.84
N PRO A 131 7.24 1.03 8.48
CA PRO A 131 6.43 0.56 9.61
C PRO A 131 6.44 1.49 10.83
N SER A 132 7.48 2.33 10.98
CA SER A 132 7.58 3.31 12.06
C SER A 132 6.71 4.54 11.88
N ARG A 133 6.19 4.76 10.66
CA ARG A 133 5.37 5.92 10.33
C ARG A 133 3.94 5.56 9.99
N PHE A 134 3.72 4.33 9.52
CA PHE A 134 2.41 3.82 9.18
C PHE A 134 2.29 2.37 9.62
N GLY A 135 1.28 2.10 10.44
CA GLY A 135 0.86 0.76 10.81
C GLY A 135 -0.62 0.60 10.49
N CYS A 136 -1.00 -0.56 9.95
CA CYS A 136 -2.39 -0.94 9.83
C CYS A 136 -2.62 -2.30 10.49
N TYR A 137 -3.81 -2.46 11.04
CA TYR A 137 -4.20 -3.65 11.77
C TYR A 137 -5.47 -4.24 11.14
N LEU A 138 -5.50 -5.56 11.03
CA LEU A 138 -6.69 -6.27 10.59
C LEU A 138 -7.58 -6.50 11.81
N VAL A 139 -8.86 -6.16 11.71
CA VAL A 139 -9.85 -6.46 12.74
C VAL A 139 -10.85 -7.43 12.16
N MET A 140 -11.14 -8.51 12.88
CA MET A 140 -12.05 -9.55 12.41
C MET A 140 -12.82 -10.20 13.57
N ASP A 141 -13.94 -10.82 13.22
CA ASP A 141 -14.63 -11.76 14.11
C ASP A 141 -14.11 -13.18 13.79
N PRO A 142 -13.35 -13.83 14.69
CA PRO A 142 -12.81 -15.17 14.47
C PRO A 142 -13.91 -16.25 14.34
N ASN A 143 -15.13 -15.93 14.74
CA ASN A 143 -16.26 -16.85 14.75
C ASN A 143 -16.92 -16.99 13.40
N ILE A 144 -16.79 -15.93 12.61
CA ILE A 144 -17.42 -15.81 11.31
C ILE A 144 -16.35 -16.11 10.25
N PRO A 145 -16.37 -17.30 9.61
CA PRO A 145 -15.33 -17.68 8.66
C PRO A 145 -15.22 -16.73 7.47
N THR A 146 -16.33 -16.08 7.08
CA THR A 146 -16.28 -15.03 6.05
C THR A 146 -15.53 -13.79 6.52
N SER A 147 -15.61 -13.41 7.80
CA SER A 147 -14.84 -12.29 8.37
C SER A 147 -13.34 -12.61 8.37
N VAL A 148 -12.97 -13.83 8.78
CA VAL A 148 -11.58 -14.31 8.75
C VAL A 148 -11.03 -14.32 7.31
N ASN A 149 -11.81 -14.84 6.35
CA ASN A 149 -11.41 -14.87 4.94
C ASN A 149 -11.27 -13.46 4.35
N SER A 150 -12.18 -12.54 4.69
CA SER A 150 -12.08 -11.13 4.30
C SER A 150 -10.82 -10.48 4.87
N ALA A 151 -10.48 -10.72 6.14
CA ALA A 151 -9.25 -10.21 6.75
C ALA A 151 -7.99 -10.75 6.05
N LEU A 152 -7.94 -12.04 5.72
CA LEU A 152 -6.86 -12.62 4.92
C LEU A 152 -6.76 -11.97 3.54
N ARG A 153 -7.91 -11.74 2.88
CA ARG A 153 -7.97 -11.09 1.57
C ARG A 153 -7.44 -9.66 1.65
N TYR A 154 -7.82 -8.90 2.68
CA TYR A 154 -7.34 -7.53 2.89
C TYR A 154 -5.86 -7.48 3.26
N TRP A 155 -5.32 -8.50 3.93
CA TRP A 155 -3.88 -8.61 4.14
C TRP A 155 -3.12 -8.64 2.80
N GLY A 156 -3.54 -9.50 1.89
CA GLY A 156 -2.99 -9.58 0.54
C GLY A 156 -3.13 -8.27 -0.23
N CYS A 157 -4.31 -7.66 -0.22
CA CYS A 157 -4.55 -6.37 -0.89
C CYS A 157 -3.65 -5.25 -0.34
N THR A 158 -3.44 -5.21 0.98
CA THR A 158 -2.56 -4.21 1.62
C THR A 158 -1.13 -4.35 1.16
N LEU A 159 -0.60 -5.58 1.12
CA LEU A 159 0.74 -5.87 0.61
C LEU A 159 0.87 -5.51 -0.87
N GLN A 160 -0.17 -5.75 -1.69
CA GLN A 160 -0.18 -5.35 -3.10
C GLN A 160 -0.28 -3.83 -3.30
N ALA A 161 -0.99 -3.12 -2.43
CA ALA A 161 -1.03 -1.65 -2.43
C ALA A 161 0.33 -1.03 -2.05
N GLY A 162 1.21 -1.80 -1.40
CA GLY A 162 2.57 -1.38 -1.04
C GLY A 162 2.72 -0.91 0.41
N ALA A 163 1.73 -1.18 1.26
CA ALA A 163 1.82 -1.00 2.71
C ALA A 163 2.06 -2.33 3.42
N GLN A 164 2.43 -2.26 4.69
CA GLN A 164 2.59 -3.44 5.56
C GLN A 164 1.48 -3.48 6.61
N VAL A 165 1.02 -4.69 6.93
CA VAL A 165 0.11 -4.94 8.05
C VAL A 165 0.93 -5.25 9.28
N SER A 166 0.74 -4.51 10.37
CA SER A 166 1.52 -4.64 11.60
C SER A 166 1.01 -5.75 12.51
N GLY A 167 -0.27 -6.10 12.41
CA GLY A 167 -0.87 -7.15 13.22
C GLY A 167 -2.32 -7.43 12.84
N ALA A 168 -2.85 -8.51 13.42
CA ALA A 168 -4.25 -8.89 13.33
C ALA A 168 -4.87 -8.98 14.73
N VAL A 169 -6.15 -8.60 14.81
CA VAL A 169 -6.92 -8.54 16.04
C VAL A 169 -8.25 -9.25 15.83
N GLY A 170 -8.50 -10.27 16.66
CA GLY A 170 -9.77 -10.97 16.71
C GLY A 170 -10.67 -10.44 17.83
N ILE A 171 -11.96 -10.27 17.58
CA ILE A 171 -12.94 -9.96 18.62
C ILE A 171 -13.33 -11.26 19.34
N SER A 172 -12.95 -11.40 20.60
CA SER A 172 -13.26 -12.57 21.41
C SER A 172 -14.74 -12.58 21.81
N SER A 173 -15.43 -13.68 21.52
CA SER A 173 -16.83 -13.91 21.93
C SER A 173 -16.89 -14.91 23.10
N PRO A 174 -17.87 -14.78 24.02
CA PRO A 174 -18.01 -15.69 25.17
C PRO A 174 -18.38 -17.14 24.82
N SER A 175 -18.82 -17.44 23.59
CA SER A 175 -19.29 -18.78 23.20
C SER A 175 -18.26 -19.60 22.41
N PHE A 176 -16.96 -19.37 22.61
CA PHE A 176 -15.92 -19.83 21.67
C PHE A 176 -14.99 -20.94 22.16
N ASN A 177 -14.67 -21.86 21.24
CA ASN A 177 -13.78 -23.01 21.47
C ASN A 177 -12.30 -22.61 21.28
N GLU A 178 -11.42 -23.04 22.18
CA GLU A 178 -9.98 -22.75 22.13
C GLU A 178 -9.27 -23.34 20.88
N GLU A 179 -9.74 -24.49 20.37
CA GLU A 179 -9.13 -25.13 19.19
C GLU A 179 -9.34 -24.34 17.89
N SER A 180 -10.51 -23.70 17.72
CA SER A 180 -10.76 -22.85 16.54
C SER A 180 -9.90 -21.57 16.59
N LEU A 181 -9.58 -21.10 17.80
CA LEU A 181 -8.72 -19.94 18.04
C LEU A 181 -7.31 -20.15 17.51
N GLU A 182 -6.71 -21.28 17.85
CA GLU A 182 -5.37 -21.65 17.39
C GLU A 182 -5.36 -21.92 15.88
N GLY A 183 -6.45 -22.45 15.33
CA GLY A 183 -6.63 -22.57 13.88
C GLY A 183 -6.59 -21.20 13.17
N VAL A 184 -7.33 -20.23 13.69
CA VAL A 184 -7.33 -18.86 13.13
C VAL A 184 -5.97 -18.20 13.26
N LYS A 185 -5.31 -18.27 14.43
CA LYS A 185 -3.95 -17.72 14.60
C LYS A 185 -2.96 -18.30 13.59
N LYS A 186 -3.00 -19.60 13.35
CA LYS A 186 -2.14 -20.28 12.34
C LYS A 186 -2.37 -19.77 10.92
N ASN A 187 -3.59 -19.35 10.59
CA ASN A 187 -3.89 -18.75 9.29
C ASN A 187 -3.20 -17.40 9.10
N PHE A 188 -2.90 -16.66 10.16
CA PHE A 188 -2.25 -15.36 10.06
C PHE A 188 -0.74 -15.41 10.22
N LEU A 189 -0.12 -16.56 10.51
CA LEU A 189 1.34 -16.65 10.54
C LEU A 189 1.98 -16.15 9.22
N PRO A 190 3.06 -15.35 9.28
CA PRO A 190 3.85 -14.94 10.46
C PRO A 190 3.38 -13.63 11.14
N LEU A 191 2.19 -13.11 10.81
CA LEU A 191 1.65 -11.87 11.37
C LEU A 191 1.34 -12.03 12.87
N PRO A 192 1.71 -11.06 13.73
CA PRO A 192 1.29 -11.04 15.12
C PRO A 192 -0.24 -11.01 15.23
N PHE A 193 -0.80 -11.86 16.08
CA PHE A 193 -2.25 -11.99 16.26
C PHE A 193 -2.59 -11.84 17.74
N ALA A 194 -3.57 -10.98 18.05
CA ALA A 194 -4.07 -10.77 19.41
C ALA A 194 -5.61 -10.80 19.47
N PHE A 195 -6.17 -10.89 20.68
CA PHE A 195 -7.61 -10.77 20.89
C PHE A 195 -7.97 -9.50 21.65
N ILE A 196 -9.18 -9.01 21.38
CA ILE A 196 -9.83 -7.96 22.17
C ILE A 196 -11.16 -8.49 22.68
N PRO A 197 -11.63 -8.07 23.87
CA PRO A 197 -12.91 -8.48 24.38
C PRO A 197 -14.05 -7.99 23.47
N HIS A 198 -15.16 -8.73 23.43
CA HIS A 198 -16.38 -8.27 22.79
C HIS A 198 -16.85 -6.95 23.42
N LEU A 199 -17.00 -5.93 22.59
CA LEU A 199 -17.50 -4.63 23.00
C LEU A 199 -19.03 -4.65 22.96
N SER A 200 -19.69 -4.93 24.09
CA SER A 200 -21.09 -4.52 24.23
C SER A 200 -21.10 -3.00 24.33
N ILE A 201 -21.58 -2.33 23.29
CA ILE A 201 -21.85 -0.88 23.31
C ILE A 201 -23.11 -0.67 24.17
N SER A 202 -22.97 -0.93 25.46
CA SER A 202 -23.88 -0.44 26.49
C SER A 202 -23.61 1.06 26.59
N TYR A 203 -24.65 1.89 26.59
CA TYR A 203 -24.48 3.32 26.86
C TYR A 203 -24.56 3.56 28.37
N PRO A 204 -23.55 4.18 29.02
CA PRO A 204 -22.25 4.64 28.47
C PRO A 204 -21.20 3.52 28.33
N PRO A 205 -20.27 3.62 27.35
CA PRO A 205 -19.24 2.61 27.15
C PRO A 205 -18.21 2.63 28.29
N GLU A 206 -18.10 1.51 29.01
CA GLU A 206 -17.09 1.33 30.07
C GLU A 206 -15.71 1.02 29.47
N TRP A 207 -14.99 2.04 29.01
CA TRP A 207 -13.65 1.87 28.44
C TRP A 207 -12.64 1.20 29.39
N ASN A 208 -12.81 1.38 30.71
CA ASN A 208 -11.93 0.74 31.70
C ASN A 208 -12.05 -0.79 31.68
N SER A 209 -13.27 -1.33 31.50
CA SER A 209 -13.47 -2.78 31.47
C SER A 209 -12.90 -3.39 30.17
N VAL A 210 -12.86 -2.62 29.09
CA VAL A 210 -12.22 -3.00 27.81
C VAL A 210 -10.69 -2.93 27.90
N MET A 211 -10.15 -1.84 28.44
CA MET A 211 -8.71 -1.59 28.51
C MET A 211 -7.98 -2.42 29.57
N LEU A 212 -8.64 -2.74 30.68
CA LEU A 212 -8.06 -3.55 31.77
C LEU A 212 -8.38 -5.05 31.64
N ASN A 213 -9.13 -5.45 30.62
CA ASN A 213 -9.46 -6.85 30.39
C ASN A 213 -8.19 -7.71 30.24
N ALA A 214 -8.16 -8.90 30.84
CA ALA A 214 -7.04 -9.83 30.69
C ALA A 214 -6.85 -10.25 29.22
N VAL A 215 -7.95 -10.39 28.46
CA VAL A 215 -7.94 -10.75 27.03
C VAL A 215 -7.22 -9.71 26.18
N SER A 216 -7.26 -8.43 26.56
CA SER A 216 -6.59 -7.35 25.81
C SER A 216 -5.11 -7.20 26.14
N HIS A 217 -4.53 -8.05 27.00
CA HIS A 217 -3.08 -8.03 27.29
C HIS A 217 -2.24 -8.13 26.01
N ASP A 218 -2.50 -9.13 25.18
CA ASP A 218 -1.72 -9.36 23.95
C ASP A 218 -1.99 -8.29 22.89
N ALA A 219 -3.19 -7.69 22.89
CA ALA A 219 -3.48 -6.56 22.01
C ALA A 219 -2.71 -5.31 22.47
N ARG A 220 -2.63 -5.06 23.79
CA ARG A 220 -1.84 -3.95 24.35
C ARG A 220 -0.35 -4.11 24.03
N THR A 221 0.20 -5.32 24.14
CA THR A 221 1.59 -5.56 23.74
C THR A 221 1.76 -5.34 22.23
N LEU A 222 0.87 -5.87 21.40
CA LEU A 222 0.88 -5.69 19.94
C LEU A 222 0.80 -4.22 19.49
N PHE A 223 0.04 -3.37 20.20
CA PHE A 223 -0.03 -1.93 19.93
C PHE A 223 1.12 -1.13 20.54
N SER A 224 1.71 -1.61 21.64
CA SER A 224 2.84 -0.95 22.32
C SER A 224 4.20 -1.35 21.75
N LEU A 225 4.25 -2.39 20.91
CA LEU A 225 5.48 -2.87 20.31
C LEU A 225 6.12 -1.74 19.49
N PRO A 226 7.38 -1.34 19.78
CA PRO A 226 8.07 -0.36 18.97
C PRO A 226 8.17 -0.88 17.54
N ALA A 227 7.87 -0.03 16.56
CA ALA A 227 7.99 -0.35 15.14
C ALA A 227 9.40 -0.79 14.68
N SER A 228 10.41 -0.72 15.56
CA SER A 228 11.74 -1.27 15.34
C SER A 228 11.83 -2.80 15.55
N LEU A 229 10.92 -3.41 16.32
CA LEU A 229 10.84 -4.86 16.50
C LEU A 229 9.98 -5.57 15.46
N SER A 230 9.14 -4.85 14.70
CA SER A 230 8.47 -5.40 13.51
C SER A 230 9.42 -5.72 12.35
N ASN A 231 10.73 -5.47 12.51
CA ASN A 231 11.78 -5.90 11.58
C ASN A 231 11.90 -7.43 11.43
N SER A 232 11.22 -8.22 12.27
CA SER A 232 11.11 -9.67 12.09
C SER A 232 10.05 -10.08 11.06
N MET A 233 9.26 -9.15 10.51
CA MET A 233 8.32 -9.47 9.44
C MET A 233 9.07 -9.77 8.14
N THR A 234 8.77 -10.94 7.59
CA THR A 234 9.27 -11.35 6.27
C THR A 234 8.97 -10.25 5.25
N PRO A 235 9.99 -9.76 4.52
CA PRO A 235 9.78 -8.68 3.56
C PRO A 235 8.75 -9.12 2.51
N PRO A 236 7.79 -8.25 2.13
CA PRO A 236 6.76 -8.60 1.15
C PRO A 236 7.33 -9.06 -0.20
N VAL A 237 8.55 -8.64 -0.50
CA VAL A 237 9.31 -9.01 -1.70
C VAL A 237 10.73 -9.38 -1.27
N LYS A 238 11.14 -10.62 -1.56
CA LYS A 238 12.51 -11.10 -1.38
C LYS A 238 13.16 -11.32 -2.74
N PHE A 239 14.38 -10.83 -2.89
CA PHE A 239 15.20 -11.02 -4.08
C PHE A 239 16.34 -11.98 -3.76
N ASP A 240 16.46 -13.05 -4.53
CA ASP A 240 17.56 -14.00 -4.43
C ASP A 240 18.41 -13.92 -5.71
N ALA A 241 19.64 -13.41 -5.55
CA ALA A 241 20.56 -13.28 -6.67
C ALA A 241 21.26 -14.59 -7.05
N ALA A 242 21.39 -15.53 -6.13
CA ALA A 242 22.05 -16.82 -6.39
C ALA A 242 21.13 -17.72 -7.22
N GLU A 243 19.87 -17.82 -6.82
CA GLU A 243 18.84 -18.61 -7.50
C GLU A 243 18.16 -17.86 -8.65
N LYS A 244 18.56 -16.60 -8.91
CA LYS A 244 17.88 -15.68 -9.83
C LYS A 244 16.36 -15.67 -9.64
N SER A 245 15.91 -15.61 -8.39
CA SER A 245 14.49 -15.73 -8.06
C SER A 245 13.95 -14.53 -7.30
N VAL A 246 12.65 -14.30 -7.45
CA VAL A 246 11.89 -13.28 -6.75
C VAL A 246 10.73 -13.95 -6.04
N THR A 247 10.65 -13.78 -4.73
CA THR A 247 9.57 -14.32 -3.91
C THR A 247 8.67 -13.20 -3.44
N LEU A 248 7.38 -13.29 -3.78
CA LEU A 248 6.36 -12.34 -3.39
C LEU A 248 5.43 -12.99 -2.40
N PHE A 249 5.37 -12.46 -1.19
CA PHE A 249 4.42 -12.94 -0.20
C PHE A 249 3.03 -12.36 -0.52
N MET A 250 2.06 -13.25 -0.77
CA MET A 250 0.74 -12.94 -1.29
C MET A 250 -0.35 -13.73 -0.54
N PRO A 251 -0.52 -13.49 0.77
CA PRO A 251 -1.54 -14.15 1.57
C PRO A 251 -2.95 -13.78 1.12
N GLY A 252 -3.90 -14.69 1.31
CA GLY A 252 -5.32 -14.46 1.02
C GLY A 252 -5.69 -14.41 -0.47
N PHE A 253 -4.78 -14.79 -1.37
CA PHE A 253 -5.05 -14.89 -2.80
C PHE A 253 -4.99 -16.34 -3.28
N ASP A 254 -5.90 -16.66 -4.19
CA ASP A 254 -5.81 -17.89 -4.96
C ASP A 254 -4.93 -17.72 -6.20
N LYS A 255 -4.33 -18.82 -6.66
CA LYS A 255 -3.46 -18.82 -7.86
C LYS A 255 -4.15 -18.25 -9.10
N SER A 256 -5.47 -18.47 -9.24
CA SER A 256 -6.26 -18.00 -10.39
C SER A 256 -6.47 -16.48 -10.40
N GLU A 257 -6.37 -15.82 -9.24
CA GLU A 257 -6.55 -14.37 -9.12
C GLU A 257 -5.28 -13.57 -9.45
N ILE A 258 -4.13 -14.23 -9.47
CA ILE A 258 -2.83 -13.59 -9.62
C ILE A 258 -2.42 -13.58 -11.09
N LYS A 259 -2.24 -12.37 -11.65
CA LYS A 259 -1.72 -12.19 -13.00
C LYS A 259 -0.32 -11.58 -12.93
N LEU A 260 0.60 -12.17 -13.68
CA LEU A 260 1.99 -11.74 -13.79
C LEU A 260 2.30 -11.33 -15.21
N TYR A 261 2.85 -10.14 -15.38
CA TYR A 261 3.32 -9.61 -16.65
C TYR A 261 4.76 -9.13 -16.53
N GLN A 262 5.52 -9.30 -17.61
CA GLN A 262 6.90 -8.83 -17.70
C GLN A 262 6.99 -7.64 -18.65
N TYR A 263 7.66 -6.56 -18.23
CA TYR A 263 7.82 -5.35 -19.02
C TYR A 263 9.30 -4.99 -19.25
N ARG A 264 9.53 -4.09 -20.21
CA ARG A 264 10.82 -3.43 -20.47
C ARG A 264 12.01 -4.37 -20.64
N GLY A 265 11.81 -5.45 -21.39
CA GLY A 265 12.89 -6.41 -21.66
C GLY A 265 13.35 -7.20 -20.42
N GLY A 266 12.53 -7.22 -19.37
CA GLY A 266 12.78 -8.04 -18.18
C GLY A 266 13.42 -7.32 -17.01
N SER A 267 13.36 -5.99 -16.98
CA SER A 267 13.78 -5.19 -15.82
C SER A 267 12.67 -4.98 -14.77
N GLU A 268 11.41 -5.20 -15.15
CA GLU A 268 10.24 -4.91 -14.33
C GLU A 268 9.20 -6.04 -14.42
N LEU A 269 8.61 -6.38 -13.28
CA LEU A 269 7.46 -7.28 -13.17
C LEU A 269 6.23 -6.48 -12.75
N LEU A 270 5.11 -6.68 -13.43
CA LEU A 270 3.81 -6.17 -13.01
C LEU A 270 2.99 -7.33 -12.47
N VAL A 271 2.55 -7.19 -11.23
CA VAL A 271 1.68 -8.16 -10.56
C VAL A 271 0.32 -7.51 -10.35
N GLU A 272 -0.74 -8.18 -10.79
CA GLU A 272 -2.12 -7.80 -10.55
C GLU A 272 -2.79 -8.84 -9.65
N ALA A 273 -3.31 -8.39 -8.52
CA ALA A 273 -4.13 -9.19 -7.61
C ALA A 273 -4.98 -8.24 -6.74
N GLY A 274 -6.24 -8.61 -6.49
CA GLY A 274 -7.11 -7.89 -5.54
C GLY A 274 -7.36 -6.42 -5.86
N ASP A 275 -7.68 -6.11 -7.12
CA ASP A 275 -7.89 -4.73 -7.62
C ASP A 275 -6.64 -3.82 -7.47
N GLN A 276 -5.49 -4.42 -7.13
CA GLN A 276 -4.22 -3.73 -7.03
C GLN A 276 -3.26 -4.21 -8.11
N ARG A 277 -2.45 -3.26 -8.59
CA ARG A 277 -1.40 -3.46 -9.58
C ARG A 277 -0.11 -2.92 -9.01
N ARG A 278 0.88 -3.79 -8.85
CA ARG A 278 2.16 -3.44 -8.27
C ARG A 278 3.28 -3.69 -9.28
N VAL A 279 4.10 -2.68 -9.50
CA VAL A 279 5.33 -2.81 -10.28
C VAL A 279 6.49 -3.12 -9.35
N ILE A 280 7.26 -4.14 -9.70
CA ILE A 280 8.42 -4.62 -8.96
C ILE A 280 9.63 -4.44 -9.86
N CYS A 281 10.49 -3.51 -9.46
CA CYS A 281 11.75 -3.24 -10.16
C CYS A 281 12.77 -4.32 -9.78
N LEU A 282 13.33 -5.00 -10.77
CA LEU A 282 14.31 -6.05 -10.56
C LEU A 282 15.73 -5.47 -10.45
N PRO A 283 16.51 -5.86 -9.41
CA PRO A 283 17.94 -5.57 -9.36
C PRO A 283 18.69 -6.11 -10.58
N THR A 284 19.71 -5.39 -11.05
CA THR A 284 20.47 -5.73 -12.27
C THR A 284 20.98 -7.15 -12.33
N LYS A 285 21.36 -7.73 -11.18
CA LYS A 285 21.85 -9.11 -11.06
C LYS A 285 20.82 -10.20 -11.40
N ILE A 286 19.53 -9.89 -11.34
CA ILE A 286 18.44 -10.84 -11.58
C ILE A 286 17.53 -10.45 -12.75
N GLN A 287 17.87 -9.39 -13.49
CA GLN A 287 17.15 -9.00 -14.69
C GLN A 287 17.32 -10.07 -15.77
N GLY A 288 16.27 -10.33 -16.53
CA GLY A 288 16.27 -11.40 -17.53
C GLY A 288 14.86 -11.78 -17.95
N LYS A 289 14.70 -12.87 -18.71
CA LYS A 289 13.36 -13.33 -19.11
C LYS A 289 12.76 -14.18 -17.98
N VAL A 290 11.45 -14.08 -17.73
CA VAL A 290 10.80 -15.02 -16.79
C VAL A 290 10.91 -16.44 -17.32
N GLY A 291 11.57 -17.31 -16.56
CA GLY A 291 11.73 -18.73 -16.86
C GLY A 291 10.54 -19.58 -16.38
N GLY A 292 9.90 -19.15 -15.29
CA GLY A 292 8.73 -19.78 -14.73
C GLY A 292 8.23 -19.06 -13.47
N ALA A 293 7.01 -19.38 -13.05
CA ALA A 293 6.45 -18.90 -11.79
C ALA A 293 5.67 -20.03 -11.11
N LYS A 294 5.83 -20.16 -9.79
CA LYS A 294 5.15 -21.16 -8.96
C LYS A 294 4.54 -20.46 -7.76
N PHE A 295 3.26 -20.74 -7.50
CA PHE A 295 2.60 -20.33 -6.27
C PHE A 295 2.69 -21.48 -5.27
N PHE A 296 3.31 -21.24 -4.12
CA PHE A 296 3.48 -22.22 -3.05
C PHE A 296 3.57 -21.48 -1.71
N ASP A 297 2.93 -22.04 -0.68
CA ASP A 297 2.94 -21.48 0.68
C ASP A 297 2.65 -19.97 0.72
N ARG A 298 1.51 -19.59 0.13
CA ARG A 298 1.02 -18.20 0.05
C ARG A 298 2.00 -17.23 -0.61
N SER A 299 2.96 -17.76 -1.37
CA SER A 299 4.04 -17.00 -1.98
C SER A 299 4.13 -17.30 -3.47
N LEU A 300 4.30 -16.26 -4.28
CA LEU A 300 4.61 -16.38 -5.71
C LEU A 300 6.12 -16.34 -5.89
N VAL A 301 6.72 -17.48 -6.23
CA VAL A 301 8.14 -17.61 -6.56
C VAL A 301 8.31 -17.53 -8.07
N ILE A 302 9.08 -16.54 -8.52
CA ILE A 302 9.33 -16.24 -9.93
C ILE A 302 10.80 -16.49 -10.20
N THR A 303 11.10 -17.37 -11.15
CA THR A 303 12.48 -17.70 -11.55
C THR A 303 12.82 -16.99 -12.85
N MET A 304 13.97 -16.32 -12.87
CA MET A 304 14.49 -15.56 -14.01
C MET A 304 15.54 -16.39 -14.77
N ARG A 305 15.65 -16.18 -16.09
CA ARG A 305 16.68 -16.74 -16.97
C ARG A 305 17.65 -15.66 -17.41
#